data_AF-A0A6A3AFV2-F1
#
_entry.id   AF-A0A6A3AFV2-F1
#
_cell.length_a   1.000
_cell.length_b   1.000
_cell.length_c   1.000
_cell.angle_alpha   90.00
_cell.angle_beta   90.00
_cell.angle_gamma   90.00
#
_symmetry.space_group_name_H-M   'P 1'
#
loop_
_entity.id
_entity.type
_entity.pdbx_description
1 polymer ?
#
loop_
_entity_poly.entity_id
_entity_poly.type
_entity_poly.pdbx_seq_one_letter_code
_entity_poly.pdbx_strand_id
1 'polypeptide(L)'
;METDLSKITLRPFKLEDADDFLLFAGDDQFTGNLRWKTMASKQEALDHIKDVCDEDKYKANFGFGVAVRHWGHGIATKATKLAVSQFFLDFPQVVRLEAFVDVDNLASQRVVEKAGFQKEGLLRKYAFLKGKLRDFVLYSFFSSDFPDGCHS
;
A
#
# COMPACT_ATOMS: atom_id res chain seq x y z
N MET A 1 3.20 24.24 7.68
CA MET A 1 2.35 23.74 8.79
C MET A 1 2.82 22.32 9.08
N GLU A 2 3.30 22.06 10.29
CA GLU A 2 3.80 20.73 10.67
C GLU A 2 2.63 19.76 10.81
N THR A 3 2.72 18.59 10.17
CA THR A 3 1.67 17.57 10.25
C THR A 3 1.77 16.82 11.56
N ASP A 4 0.74 16.91 12.39
CA ASP A 4 0.65 16.15 13.63
C ASP A 4 0.34 14.67 13.34
N LEU A 5 1.38 13.83 13.36
CA LEU A 5 1.29 12.39 13.09
C LEU A 5 0.56 11.60 14.18
N SER A 6 0.34 12.18 15.37
CA SER A 6 -0.40 11.51 16.45
C SER A 6 -1.89 11.36 16.15
N LYS A 7 -2.41 12.18 15.22
CA LYS A 7 -3.80 12.13 14.77
C LYS A 7 -4.09 11.03 13.75
N ILE A 8 -3.07 10.32 13.26
CA ILE A 8 -3.25 9.23 12.32
C ILE A 8 -3.70 7.98 13.08
N THR A 9 -4.93 7.56 12.81
CA THR A 9 -5.54 6.35 13.37
C THR A 9 -5.94 5.39 12.25
N LEU A 10 -6.10 4.11 12.60
CA LEU A 10 -6.65 3.11 11.70
C LEU A 10 -8.11 2.85 12.04
N ARG A 11 -8.90 2.61 11.00
CA ARG A 11 -10.23 2.03 11.09
C ARG A 11 -10.54 1.25 9.82
N PRO A 12 -11.45 0.27 9.86
CA PRO A 12 -11.93 -0.40 8.65
C PRO A 12 -12.44 0.61 7.62
N PHE A 13 -12.17 0.31 6.36
CA PHE A 13 -12.74 1.03 5.22
C PHE A 13 -14.25 0.80 5.17
N LYS A 14 -15.02 1.86 4.94
CA LYS A 14 -16.48 1.85 4.85
C LYS A 14 -16.92 2.32 3.47
N LEU A 15 -18.13 1.95 3.06
CA LEU A 15 -18.69 2.40 1.77
C LEU A 15 -18.83 3.93 1.67
N GLU A 16 -18.93 4.61 2.80
CA GLU A 16 -18.96 6.07 2.92
C GLU A 16 -17.60 6.71 2.55
N ASP A 17 -16.50 5.97 2.68
CA ASP A 17 -15.15 6.42 2.30
C ASP A 17 -14.93 6.39 0.78
N ALA A 18 -15.89 5.86 0.01
CA ALA A 18 -15.75 5.69 -1.43
C ALA A 18 -15.59 7.03 -2.15
N ASP A 19 -16.28 8.09 -1.71
CA ASP A 19 -16.17 9.40 -2.35
C ASP A 19 -14.79 10.02 -2.10
N ASP A 20 -14.29 9.93 -0.86
CA ASP A 20 -12.92 10.32 -0.52
C ASP A 20 -11.91 9.50 -1.31
N PHE A 21 -12.16 8.21 -1.50
CA PHE A 21 -11.34 7.32 -2.33
C PHE A 21 -11.30 7.76 -3.80
N LEU A 22 -12.46 8.05 -4.37
CA LEU A 22 -12.59 8.46 -5.77
C LEU A 22 -11.92 9.81 -6.04
N LEU A 23 -11.87 10.72 -5.07
CA LEU A 23 -11.18 12.01 -5.19
C LEU A 23 -9.68 11.86 -5.52
N PHE A 24 -9.03 10.77 -5.09
CA PHE A 24 -7.63 10.51 -5.42
C PHE A 24 -7.44 9.40 -6.44
N ALA A 25 -8.35 8.42 -6.54
CA ALA A 25 -8.29 7.39 -7.57
C ALA A 25 -8.50 7.94 -9.00
N GLY A 26 -9.13 9.12 -9.14
CA GLY A 26 -9.24 9.85 -10.39
C GLY A 26 -8.04 10.73 -10.76
N ASP A 27 -7.05 10.88 -9.87
CA ASP A 27 -5.87 11.71 -10.10
C ASP A 27 -4.76 10.91 -10.80
N ASP A 28 -4.37 11.34 -12.00
CA ASP A 28 -3.32 10.69 -12.78
C ASP A 28 -1.93 10.76 -12.16
N GLN A 29 -1.67 11.79 -11.34
CA GLN A 29 -0.43 11.90 -10.57
C GLN A 29 -0.38 10.87 -9.46
N PHE A 30 -1.53 10.54 -8.88
CA PHE A 30 -1.67 9.51 -7.86
C PHE A 30 -1.59 8.10 -8.47
N THR A 31 -2.34 7.84 -9.54
CA THR A 31 -2.41 6.52 -10.18
C THR A 31 -1.23 6.21 -11.10
N GLY A 32 -0.37 7.19 -11.41
CA GLY A 32 0.72 7.11 -12.39
C GLY A 32 1.61 5.88 -12.27
N ASN A 33 1.80 5.39 -11.05
CA ASN A 33 2.68 4.28 -10.70
C ASN A 33 1.98 3.17 -9.91
N LEU A 34 0.64 3.19 -9.84
CA LEU A 34 -0.13 2.17 -9.14
C LEU A 34 -0.46 1.02 -10.10
N ARG A 35 -0.61 -0.19 -9.55
CA ARG A 35 -1.17 -1.34 -10.30
C ARG A 35 -2.66 -1.17 -10.64
N TRP A 36 -3.29 -0.15 -10.07
CA TRP A 36 -4.71 0.15 -10.30
C TRP A 36 -4.88 0.94 -11.60
N LYS A 37 -5.92 0.62 -12.36
CA LYS A 37 -6.39 1.50 -13.43
C LYS A 37 -7.12 2.69 -12.80
N THR A 38 -7.11 3.85 -13.45
CA THR A 38 -7.97 4.97 -13.08
C THR A 38 -9.43 4.48 -13.17
N MET A 39 -10.14 4.49 -12.04
CA MET A 39 -11.52 3.98 -11.96
C MET A 39 -12.50 5.11 -12.20
N ALA A 40 -13.47 4.89 -13.09
CA ALA A 40 -14.46 5.89 -13.47
C ALA A 40 -15.78 5.76 -12.67
N SER A 41 -15.94 4.66 -11.92
CA SER A 41 -17.17 4.42 -11.14
C SER A 41 -16.93 3.65 -9.84
N LYS A 42 -17.89 3.78 -8.92
CA LYS A 42 -17.94 3.02 -7.66
C LYS A 42 -18.00 1.50 -7.89
N GLN A 43 -18.66 1.04 -8.95
CA GLN A 43 -18.78 -0.38 -9.26
C GLN A 43 -17.43 -0.98 -9.68
N GLU A 44 -16.67 -0.26 -10.53
CA GLU A 44 -15.31 -0.67 -10.90
C GLU A 44 -14.38 -0.78 -9.69
N ALA A 45 -14.52 0.13 -8.72
CA ALA A 45 -13.77 0.05 -7.47
C ALA A 45 -14.11 -1.19 -6.64
N LEU A 46 -15.40 -1.55 -6.55
CA LEU A 46 -15.83 -2.75 -5.82
C LEU A 46 -15.32 -4.05 -6.48
N ASP A 47 -15.37 -4.13 -7.80
CA ASP A 47 -14.93 -5.32 -8.53
C ASP A 47 -13.41 -5.50 -8.42
N HIS A 48 -12.65 -4.40 -8.48
CA HIS A 48 -11.20 -4.41 -8.27
C HIS A 48 -10.80 -4.84 -6.86
N ILE A 49 -11.51 -4.37 -5.82
CA ILE A 49 -11.24 -4.79 -4.44
C ILE A 49 -11.37 -6.32 -4.31
N LYS A 50 -12.39 -6.91 -4.95
CA LYS A 50 -12.59 -8.36 -4.94
C LYS A 50 -11.51 -9.12 -5.71
N ASP A 51 -11.05 -8.57 -6.83
CA ASP A 51 -10.02 -9.20 -7.69
C ASP A 51 -8.61 -9.16 -7.07
N VAL A 52 -8.29 -8.09 -6.31
CA VAL A 52 -6.96 -7.91 -5.70
C VAL A 52 -6.80 -8.67 -4.37
N CYS A 53 -7.89 -9.06 -3.73
CA CYS A 53 -7.85 -9.92 -2.54
C CYS A 53 -7.40 -11.34 -2.92
N ASP A 54 -6.08 -11.56 -2.89
CA ASP A 54 -5.47 -12.89 -3.06
C ASP A 54 -5.94 -13.84 -1.95
N GLU A 55 -6.32 -15.07 -2.30
CA GLU A 55 -6.82 -16.10 -1.35
C GLU A 55 -5.68 -16.85 -0.65
N ASP A 56 -4.43 -16.41 -0.79
CA ASP A 56 -3.30 -17.08 -0.16
C ASP A 56 -3.38 -16.99 1.37
N LYS A 57 -3.40 -18.16 1.99
CA LYS A 57 -3.56 -18.32 3.44
C LYS A 57 -2.38 -17.79 4.25
N TYR A 58 -1.20 -17.70 3.66
CA TYR A 58 0.06 -17.44 4.37
C TYR A 58 0.76 -16.17 3.92
N LYS A 59 0.33 -15.55 2.80
CA LYS A 59 0.87 -14.27 2.32
C LYS A 59 -0.26 -13.32 1.91
N ALA A 60 0.00 -12.03 1.96
CA ALA A 60 -0.90 -11.03 1.40
C ALA A 60 -0.14 -9.89 0.71
N ASN A 61 -0.82 -9.24 -0.24
CA ASN A 61 -0.30 -8.06 -0.90
C ASN A 61 -0.60 -6.81 -0.09
N PHE A 62 0.42 -5.95 0.08
CA PHE A 62 0.30 -4.69 0.77
C PHE A 62 0.48 -3.51 -0.20
N GLY A 63 -0.46 -2.58 -0.15
CA GLY A 63 -0.42 -1.33 -0.92
C GLY A 63 -0.98 -0.18 -0.09
N PHE A 64 -0.55 1.04 -0.42
CA PHE A 64 -1.05 2.26 0.23
C PHE A 64 -1.08 3.40 -0.78
N GLY A 65 -1.88 4.41 -0.45
CA GLY A 65 -1.92 5.67 -1.17
C GLY A 65 -2.21 6.81 -0.21
N VAL A 66 -1.64 7.98 -0.51
CA VAL A 66 -1.91 9.23 0.21
C VAL A 66 -2.25 10.29 -0.85
N ALA A 67 -3.26 11.12 -0.59
CA ALA A 67 -3.59 12.22 -1.50
C ALA A 67 -2.38 13.15 -1.73
N VAL A 68 -2.20 13.63 -2.97
CA VAL A 68 -1.00 14.39 -3.41
C VAL A 68 -0.67 15.56 -2.47
N ARG A 69 -1.69 16.30 -2.03
CA ARG A 69 -1.56 17.44 -1.09
C ARG A 69 -0.91 17.10 0.26
N HIS A 70 -0.78 15.82 0.60
CA HIS A 70 -0.24 15.32 1.86
C HIS A 70 1.09 14.57 1.70
N TRP A 71 1.67 14.52 0.49
CA TRP A 71 2.97 13.88 0.26
C TRP A 71 4.12 14.60 0.97
N GLY A 72 5.17 13.85 1.33
CA GLY A 72 6.37 14.42 1.98
C GLY A 72 6.23 14.68 3.49
N HIS A 73 5.06 14.46 4.08
CA HIS A 73 4.79 14.77 5.49
C HIS A 73 4.92 13.56 6.44
N GLY A 74 5.47 12.43 5.98
CA GLY A 74 5.64 11.23 6.82
C GLY A 74 4.35 10.42 7.10
N ILE A 75 3.19 10.89 6.65
CA ILE A 75 1.88 10.25 6.82
C ILE A 75 1.90 8.80 6.33
N ALA A 76 2.37 8.57 5.09
CA ALA A 76 2.41 7.24 4.50
C ALA A 76 3.21 6.26 5.36
N THR A 77 4.40 6.65 5.82
CA THR A 77 5.23 5.80 6.68
C THR A 77 4.56 5.47 8.01
N LYS A 78 3.94 6.45 8.68
CA LYS A 78 3.22 6.21 9.94
C LYS A 78 2.02 5.28 9.72
N ALA A 79 1.23 5.53 8.68
CA ALA A 79 0.08 4.71 8.34
C ALA A 79 0.48 3.27 7.97
N THR A 80 1.54 3.09 7.18
CA THR A 80 2.07 1.76 6.83
C THR A 80 2.50 0.99 8.07
N LYS A 81 3.24 1.61 8.99
CA LYS A 81 3.66 0.94 10.24
C LYS A 81 2.46 0.47 11.06
N LEU A 82 1.49 1.35 11.28
CA LEU A 82 0.27 0.99 12.01
C LEU A 82 -0.47 -0.14 11.30
N ALA A 83 -0.63 -0.06 9.97
CA ALA A 83 -1.42 -1.01 9.20
C ALA A 83 -0.78 -2.40 9.19
N VAL A 84 0.54 -2.49 9.05
CA VAL A 84 1.28 -3.75 9.11
C VAL A 84 1.16 -4.39 10.49
N SER A 85 1.34 -3.62 11.57
CA SER A 85 1.15 -4.11 12.94
C SER A 85 -0.26 -4.64 13.17
N GLN A 86 -1.28 -3.86 12.83
CA GLN A 86 -2.67 -4.29 12.99
C GLN A 86 -3.00 -5.51 12.13
N PHE A 87 -2.51 -5.56 10.89
CA PHE A 87 -2.79 -6.66 9.97
C PHE A 87 -2.35 -8.02 10.52
N PHE A 88 -1.15 -8.13 11.09
CA PHE A 88 -0.69 -9.40 11.66
C PHE A 88 -1.42 -9.78 12.96
N LEU A 89 -2.00 -8.82 13.69
CA LEU A 89 -2.89 -9.12 14.80
C LEU A 89 -4.23 -9.67 14.31
N ASP A 90 -4.79 -9.07 13.25
CA ASP A 90 -6.07 -9.47 12.69
C ASP A 90 -5.99 -10.80 11.91
N PHE A 91 -4.83 -11.07 11.29
CA PHE A 91 -4.57 -12.24 10.45
C PHE A 91 -3.30 -13.00 10.87
N PRO A 92 -3.28 -13.63 12.06
CA PRO A 92 -2.09 -14.27 12.62
C PRO A 92 -1.55 -15.46 11.82
N GLN A 93 -2.36 -16.02 10.90
CA GLN A 93 -1.96 -17.08 9.99
C GLN A 93 -1.09 -16.58 8.83
N VAL A 94 -1.19 -15.29 8.49
CA VAL A 94 -0.38 -14.70 7.43
C VAL A 94 1.00 -14.44 8.00
N VAL A 95 2.03 -14.99 7.35
CA VAL A 95 3.43 -14.86 7.80
C VAL A 95 4.21 -13.85 6.97
N ARG A 96 3.63 -13.37 5.86
CA ARG A 96 4.32 -12.54 4.87
C ARG A 96 3.41 -11.48 4.26
N LEU A 97 3.90 -10.25 4.21
CA LEU A 97 3.36 -9.18 3.39
C LEU A 97 4.29 -8.86 2.22
N GLU A 98 3.72 -8.62 1.05
CA GLU A 98 4.45 -8.30 -0.17
C GLU A 98 4.05 -6.92 -0.70
N ALA A 99 5.03 -6.06 -0.94
CA ALA A 99 4.82 -4.77 -1.57
C ALA A 99 5.53 -4.71 -2.92
N PHE A 100 4.75 -4.46 -3.97
CA PHE A 100 5.24 -4.31 -5.33
C PHE A 100 5.25 -2.83 -5.67
N VAL A 101 6.44 -2.26 -5.85
CA VAL A 101 6.62 -0.83 -6.07
C VAL A 101 7.26 -0.59 -7.43
N ASP A 102 6.69 0.29 -8.24
CA ASP A 102 7.30 0.72 -9.50
C ASP A 102 8.73 1.22 -9.26
N VAL A 103 9.67 0.81 -10.12
CA VAL A 103 11.09 1.21 -10.00
C VAL A 103 11.27 2.73 -10.04
N ASP A 104 10.39 3.45 -10.75
CA ASP A 104 10.42 4.90 -10.87
C ASP A 104 9.77 5.60 -9.66
N ASN A 105 9.03 4.87 -8.82
CA ASN A 105 8.38 5.42 -7.62
C ASN A 105 9.28 5.34 -6.37
N LEU A 106 10.35 6.13 -6.40
CA LEU A 106 11.33 6.21 -5.31
C LEU A 106 10.72 6.66 -3.97
N ALA A 107 9.63 7.44 -4.01
CA ALA A 107 8.94 7.89 -2.80
C ALA A 107 8.27 6.71 -2.07
N SER A 108 7.54 5.86 -2.78
CA SER A 108 6.94 4.66 -2.19
C SER A 108 7.98 3.63 -1.76
N GLN A 109 9.09 3.47 -2.51
CA GLN A 109 10.20 2.61 -2.09
C GLN A 109 10.75 3.03 -0.72
N ARG A 110 11.02 4.33 -0.54
CA ARG A 110 11.47 4.88 0.75
C ARG A 110 10.44 4.68 1.87
N VAL A 111 9.15 4.71 1.57
CA VAL A 111 8.10 4.49 2.58
C VAL A 111 8.13 3.06 3.10
N VAL A 112 8.14 2.07 2.19
CA VAL A 112 8.14 0.64 2.60
C VAL A 112 9.45 0.28 3.32
N GLU A 113 10.58 0.80 2.87
CA GLU A 113 11.88 0.62 3.54
C GLU A 113 11.86 1.21 4.96
N LYS A 114 11.37 2.44 5.14
CA LYS A 114 11.22 3.06 6.46
C LYS A 114 10.20 2.37 7.35
N ALA A 115 9.25 1.65 6.76
CA ALA A 115 8.28 0.83 7.49
C ALA A 115 8.85 -0.53 7.92
N GLY A 116 10.04 -0.91 7.44
CA GLY A 116 10.74 -2.14 7.82
C GLY A 116 10.73 -3.23 6.75
N PHE A 117 10.08 -3.01 5.60
CA PHE A 117 10.11 -3.97 4.51
C PHE A 117 11.53 -4.11 3.95
N GLN A 118 11.90 -5.33 3.59
CA GLN A 118 13.17 -5.68 2.99
C GLN A 118 13.04 -5.82 1.48
N LYS A 119 14.01 -5.30 0.73
CA LYS A 119 14.06 -5.43 -0.73
C LYS A 119 14.51 -6.83 -1.12
N GLU A 120 13.73 -7.52 -1.93
CA GLU A 120 14.05 -8.88 -2.37
C GLU A 120 14.56 -8.93 -3.81
N GLY A 121 13.98 -8.14 -4.73
CA GLY A 121 14.37 -8.26 -6.13
C GLY A 121 13.74 -7.25 -7.09
N LEU A 122 14.35 -7.18 -8.28
CA LEU A 122 13.83 -6.44 -9.43
C LEU A 122 13.08 -7.40 -10.37
N LEU A 123 11.80 -7.14 -10.56
CA LEU A 123 10.93 -7.82 -11.50
C LEU A 123 10.92 -7.05 -12.82
N ARG A 124 11.62 -7.58 -13.82
CA ARG A 124 11.72 -6.94 -15.15
C ARG A 124 10.44 -7.15 -15.96
N LYS A 125 9.92 -6.10 -16.57
CA LYS A 125 8.70 -6.09 -17.40
C LYS A 125 7.51 -6.75 -16.69
N TYR A 126 7.36 -6.47 -15.40
CA TYR A 126 6.40 -7.15 -14.52
C TYR A 126 4.94 -6.79 -14.82
N ALA A 127 4.65 -5.50 -15.05
CA ALA A 127 3.28 -5.04 -15.26
C ALA A 127 3.17 -4.09 -16.45
N PHE A 128 2.08 -4.20 -17.20
CA PHE A 128 1.74 -3.23 -18.25
C PHE A 128 0.82 -2.16 -17.66
N LEU A 129 1.37 -0.97 -17.43
CA LEU A 129 0.67 0.16 -16.81
C LEU A 129 0.72 1.38 -17.71
N LYS A 130 -0.45 1.98 -17.96
CA LYS A 130 -0.61 3.21 -18.76
C LYS A 130 0.15 3.16 -20.11
N GLY A 131 0.01 2.04 -20.84
CA GLY A 131 0.60 1.87 -22.17
C GLY A 131 2.08 1.42 -22.20
N LYS A 132 2.71 1.17 -21.04
CA LYS A 132 4.13 0.81 -20.94
C LYS A 132 4.34 -0.44 -20.10
N LEU A 133 5.22 -1.35 -20.53
CA LEU A 133 5.75 -2.41 -19.67
C LEU A 133 6.73 -1.80 -18.67
N ARG A 134 6.50 -2.03 -17.38
CA ARG A 134 7.26 -1.44 -16.28
C ARG A 134 7.93 -2.48 -15.41
N ASP A 135 9.08 -2.09 -14.87
CA ASP A 135 9.82 -2.87 -13.91
C ASP A 135 9.35 -2.53 -12.49
N PHE A 136 9.35 -3.53 -11.62
CA PHE A 136 8.89 -3.41 -10.24
C PHE A 136 9.96 -3.91 -9.29
N VAL A 137 10.05 -3.31 -8.12
CA VAL A 137 10.83 -3.82 -7.00
C VAL A 137 9.88 -4.55 -6.06
N LEU A 138 10.20 -5.81 -5.75
CA LEU A 138 9.51 -6.60 -4.73
C LEU A 138 10.16 -6.35 -3.38
N TYR A 139 9.31 -6.04 -2.42
CA TYR A 139 9.65 -5.94 -1.01
C TYR A 139 8.81 -6.91 -0.19
N SER A 140 9.36 -7.37 0.93
CA SER A 140 8.67 -8.24 1.87
C SER A 140 8.77 -7.77 3.32
N PHE A 141 7.78 -8.14 4.12
CA PHE A 141 7.81 -8.03 5.58
C PHE A 141 7.27 -9.33 6.16
N PHE A 142 8.03 -9.98 7.04
CA PHE A 142 7.59 -11.16 7.76
C PHE A 142 7.00 -10.81 9.12
N SER A 143 6.05 -11.61 9.61
CA SER A 143 5.51 -11.42 10.96
C SER A 143 6.59 -11.51 12.05
N SER A 144 7.72 -12.16 11.76
CA SER A 144 8.90 -12.24 12.64
C SER A 144 9.82 -11.02 12.58
N ASP A 145 9.60 -10.06 11.67
CA ASP A 145 10.46 -8.88 11.49
C ASP A 145 10.13 -7.76 12.50
N PHE A 146 9.09 -7.92 13.32
CA PHE A 146 8.84 -6.99 14.42
C PHE A 146 9.96 -7.07 15.45
N PRO A 147 10.46 -5.92 15.95
CA PRO A 147 11.38 -5.91 17.08
C PRO A 147 10.77 -6.65 18.28
N ASP A 148 11.59 -7.39 19.03
CA ASP A 148 11.17 -8.05 20.26
C ASP A 148 10.38 -7.07 21.16
N GLY A 149 9.13 -7.42 21.47
CA GLY A 149 8.25 -6.63 22.34
C GLY A 149 7.26 -5.68 21.66
N CYS A 150 7.19 -5.61 20.31
CA CYS A 150 6.28 -4.68 19.59
C CYS A 150 4.87 -5.22 19.29
N HIS A 151 4.39 -6.27 19.97
CA HIS A 151 3.03 -6.81 19.77
C HIS A 151 1.93 -6.12 20.61
N SER A 152 2.23 -5.00 21.27
CA SER A 152 1.31 -4.27 22.16
C SER A 152 0.92 -2.90 21.63
#